data_AF-A0AAF0ZQW2-F1
#
_entry.id   AF-A0AAF0ZQW2-F1
#
_cell.length_a   1.000
_cell.length_b   1.000
_cell.length_c   1.000
_cell.angle_alpha   90.00
_cell.angle_beta   90.00
_cell.angle_gamma   90.00
#
_symmetry.space_group_name_H-M   'P 1'
#
loop_
_entity.id
_entity.type
_entity.pdbx_description
1 polymer ?
#
loop_
_entity_poly.entity_id
_entity_poly.type
_entity_poly.pdbx_seq_one_letter_code
_entity_poly.pdbx_strand_id
1 'polypeptide(L)'
;MEISFSSLLVLSCLLFLQQTNAITVHVVDGIEKNDPQLIYHCASGSDDLGKHYPKFNDDFHFSFKRNIFFETVFFCHFWWGKKDIRFEVYRETGACGHETGGSNKGICYWLVKEDGFYFAINDNPPPSAFVRKFVDGIEKNDPPIKFHCASGNDDLGIHYPKFNDDFHFKFGFNLLRETVFFCHFWWGTKDAVFEVYRDSGNCGAEGGLDSGICYWLIKEDGFYFSPKYNPPASELIRKYGW
;
A
#
# COMPACT_ATOMS: atom_id res chain seq x y z
N MET A 1 -6.43 43.82 37.89
CA MET A 1 -7.09 42.68 37.22
C MET A 1 -6.07 41.55 37.23
N GLU A 2 -6.12 40.72 38.27
CA GLU A 2 -5.13 39.64 38.44
C GLU A 2 -5.61 38.40 37.69
N ILE A 3 -4.78 37.91 36.78
CA ILE A 3 -5.05 36.66 36.08
C ILE A 3 -4.63 35.53 37.04
N SER A 4 -5.59 34.72 37.47
CA SER A 4 -5.33 33.62 38.41
C SER A 4 -4.41 32.57 37.78
N PHE A 5 -3.57 31.92 38.60
CA PHE A 5 -2.75 30.77 38.20
C PHE A 5 -3.58 29.64 37.58
N SER A 6 -4.81 29.43 38.05
CA SER A 6 -5.76 28.49 37.45
C SER A 6 -6.24 28.94 36.07
N SER A 7 -6.42 30.24 35.84
CA SER A 7 -6.75 30.80 34.51
C SER A 7 -5.59 30.64 33.53
N LEU A 8 -4.33 30.78 33.99
CA LEU A 8 -3.11 30.53 33.20
C LEU A 8 -2.93 29.04 32.87
N LEU A 9 -3.25 28.13 33.80
CA LEU A 9 -3.24 26.67 33.58
C LEU A 9 -4.31 26.22 32.59
N VAL A 10 -5.50 26.82 32.62
CA VAL A 10 -6.56 26.52 31.64
C VAL A 10 -6.19 27.07 30.26
N LEU A 11 -5.63 28.29 30.18
CA LEU A 11 -5.12 28.83 28.90
C LEU A 11 -3.96 27.99 28.36
N SER A 12 -3.03 27.54 29.21
CA SER A 12 -1.92 26.68 28.77
C SER A 12 -2.42 25.30 28.35
N CYS A 13 -3.38 24.70 29.07
CA CYS A 13 -4.01 23.45 28.68
C CYS A 13 -4.76 23.57 27.34
N LEU A 14 -5.47 24.68 27.09
CA LEU A 14 -6.11 24.99 25.81
C LEU A 14 -5.08 25.22 24.68
N LEU A 15 -3.92 25.82 24.98
CA LEU A 15 -2.81 25.99 24.01
C LEU A 15 -2.08 24.67 23.72
N PHE A 16 -1.95 23.78 24.71
CA PHE A 16 -1.38 22.43 24.54
C PHE A 16 -2.33 21.46 23.81
N LEU A 17 -3.65 21.70 23.85
CA LEU A 17 -4.65 20.90 23.12
C LEU A 17 -4.72 21.21 21.61
N GLN A 18 -3.99 22.21 21.11
CA GLN A 18 -4.10 22.65 19.71
C GLN A 18 -3.16 21.98 18.72
N GLN A 19 -2.24 21.11 19.17
CA GLN A 19 -1.25 20.50 18.28
C GLN A 19 -1.67 19.09 17.82
N THR A 20 -2.88 18.94 17.29
CA THR A 20 -3.17 17.79 16.41
C THR A 20 -2.69 18.15 15.01
N ASN A 21 -1.74 17.39 14.47
CA ASN A 21 -1.38 17.50 13.06
C ASN A 21 -2.64 17.35 12.19
N ALA A 22 -2.74 18.17 11.14
CA ALA A 22 -3.83 18.02 10.17
C ALA A 22 -3.70 16.66 9.49
N ILE A 23 -4.83 15.99 9.28
CA ILE A 23 -4.91 14.74 8.54
C ILE A 23 -5.33 15.07 7.13
N THR A 24 -4.57 14.60 6.14
CA THR A 24 -4.86 14.73 4.72
C THR A 24 -5.14 13.36 4.13
N VAL A 25 -6.31 13.21 3.52
CA VAL A 25 -6.74 11.98 2.86
C VAL A 25 -6.71 12.23 1.35
N HIS A 26 -6.02 11.36 0.63
CA HIS A 26 -5.95 11.35 -0.83
C HIS A 26 -6.77 10.18 -1.40
N VAL A 27 -7.44 10.41 -2.52
CA VAL A 27 -8.24 9.44 -3.28
C VAL A 27 -7.84 9.56 -4.74
N VAL A 28 -7.16 8.52 -5.25
CA VAL A 28 -6.52 8.50 -6.57
C VAL A 28 -7.19 7.47 -7.47
N ASP A 29 -7.50 7.84 -8.71
CA ASP A 29 -7.95 6.89 -9.72
C ASP A 29 -6.78 6.12 -10.34
N GLY A 30 -6.78 4.81 -10.17
CA GLY A 30 -5.79 3.88 -10.73
C GLY A 30 -6.33 2.98 -11.85
N ILE A 31 -7.51 3.27 -12.40
CA ILE A 31 -8.12 2.47 -13.48
C ILE A 31 -7.54 2.93 -14.83
N GLU A 32 -6.62 2.16 -15.42
CA GLU A 32 -5.82 2.58 -16.59
C GLU A 32 -6.63 3.06 -17.80
N LYS A 33 -7.73 2.38 -18.11
CA LYS A 33 -8.60 2.79 -19.22
C LYS A 33 -9.64 3.83 -18.82
N ASN A 34 -9.95 3.91 -17.52
CA ASN A 34 -11.04 4.67 -16.92
C ASN A 34 -12.30 4.71 -17.81
N ASP A 35 -12.64 3.55 -18.39
CA ASP A 35 -13.78 3.36 -19.29
C ASP A 35 -14.55 2.08 -18.87
N PRO A 36 -15.76 2.21 -18.30
CA PRO A 36 -16.48 3.47 -18.05
C PRO A 36 -15.80 4.33 -16.97
N GLN A 37 -16.08 5.63 -16.97
CA GLN A 37 -15.48 6.59 -16.03
C GLN A 37 -15.82 6.25 -14.57
N LEU A 38 -14.81 6.23 -13.70
CA LEU A 38 -14.96 6.21 -12.25
C LEU A 38 -15.58 7.52 -11.77
N ILE A 39 -16.55 7.39 -10.88
CA ILE A 39 -17.23 8.52 -10.25
C ILE A 39 -17.21 8.26 -8.75
N TYR A 40 -16.93 9.28 -7.93
CA TYR A 40 -17.12 9.14 -6.49
C TYR A 40 -17.66 10.38 -5.82
N HIS A 41 -18.36 10.20 -4.70
CA HIS A 41 -18.86 11.28 -3.86
C HIS A 41 -18.39 11.08 -2.44
N CYS A 42 -17.72 12.08 -1.86
CA CYS A 42 -17.12 11.98 -0.52
C CYS A 42 -17.84 12.90 0.47
N ALA A 43 -18.02 12.43 1.71
CA ALA A 43 -18.62 13.21 2.78
C ALA A 43 -18.21 12.70 4.17
N SER A 44 -18.41 13.55 5.17
CA SER A 44 -18.43 13.26 6.61
C SER A 44 -19.72 13.85 7.19
N GLY A 45 -20.13 13.45 8.40
CA GLY A 45 -21.44 13.76 8.99
C GLY A 45 -21.96 15.20 8.77
N SER A 46 -21.09 16.21 8.81
CA SER A 46 -21.40 17.62 8.53
C SER A 46 -20.77 18.21 7.27
N ASP A 47 -19.87 17.47 6.62
CA ASP A 47 -19.04 17.99 5.53
C ASP A 47 -19.36 17.23 4.24
N ASP A 48 -20.01 17.90 3.29
CA ASP A 48 -20.19 17.39 1.94
C ASP A 48 -19.02 17.85 1.06
N LEU A 49 -18.18 16.91 0.62
CA LEU A 49 -17.04 17.20 -0.25
C LEU A 49 -17.43 17.12 -1.74
N GLY A 50 -18.65 16.65 -2.04
CA GLY A 50 -19.22 16.64 -3.36
C GLY A 50 -18.82 15.44 -4.21
N LYS A 51 -19.23 15.51 -5.49
CA LYS A 51 -19.06 14.47 -6.50
C LYS A 51 -17.90 14.79 -7.44
N HIS A 52 -17.09 13.79 -7.74
CA HIS A 52 -15.87 13.87 -8.54
C HIS A 52 -15.91 12.89 -9.71
N TYR A 53 -15.17 13.26 -10.76
CA TYR A 53 -15.08 12.57 -12.06
C TYR A 53 -13.60 12.49 -12.46
N PRO A 54 -12.78 11.74 -11.72
CA PRO A 54 -11.33 11.66 -11.95
C PRO A 54 -11.01 11.12 -13.35
N LYS A 55 -9.85 11.51 -13.87
CA LYS A 55 -9.10 10.80 -14.92
C LYS A 55 -8.08 9.86 -14.27
N PHE A 56 -7.51 8.97 -15.07
CA PHE A 56 -6.41 8.12 -14.63
C PHE A 56 -5.29 8.95 -13.98
N ASN A 57 -4.90 8.56 -12.77
CA ASN A 57 -3.95 9.21 -11.86
C ASN A 57 -4.37 10.59 -11.30
N ASP A 58 -5.61 11.03 -11.48
CA ASP A 58 -6.10 12.22 -10.77
C ASP A 58 -6.16 11.94 -9.26
N ASP A 59 -5.64 12.88 -8.47
CA ASP A 59 -5.59 12.82 -7.00
C ASP A 59 -6.52 13.88 -6.41
N PHE A 60 -7.65 13.41 -5.89
CA PHE A 60 -8.51 14.23 -5.04
C PHE A 60 -8.08 14.10 -3.58
N HIS A 61 -7.86 15.23 -2.91
CA HIS A 61 -7.48 15.23 -1.51
C HIS A 61 -8.22 16.28 -0.70
N PHE A 62 -8.35 16.01 0.59
CA PHE A 62 -8.91 16.93 1.57
C PHE A 62 -8.20 16.79 2.91
N SER A 63 -8.12 17.88 3.66
CA SER A 63 -7.49 17.91 4.97
C SER A 63 -8.46 18.37 6.05
N PHE A 64 -8.35 17.78 7.24
CA PHE A 64 -9.15 18.15 8.40
C PHE A 64 -8.33 18.00 9.69
N LYS A 65 -8.85 18.55 10.78
CA LYS A 65 -8.30 18.34 12.13
C LYS A 65 -9.21 17.39 12.90
N ARG A 66 -8.63 16.46 13.65
CA ARG A 66 -9.39 15.52 14.48
C ARG A 66 -10.27 16.25 15.46
N ASN A 67 -11.53 15.81 15.56
CA ASN A 67 -12.40 16.25 16.62
C ASN A 67 -12.06 15.46 17.91
N ILE A 68 -11.76 16.17 18.99
CA ILE A 68 -11.41 15.56 20.28
C ILE A 68 -12.63 15.11 21.10
N PHE A 69 -13.85 15.47 20.66
CA PHE A 69 -15.09 15.15 21.37
C PHE A 69 -15.89 14.01 20.72
N PHE A 70 -15.67 13.74 19.43
CA PHE A 70 -16.40 12.71 18.67
C PHE A 70 -15.49 12.03 17.65
N GLU A 71 -15.76 10.76 17.35
CA GLU A 71 -15.06 10.02 16.29
C GLU A 71 -15.28 10.70 14.93
N THR A 72 -14.19 10.97 14.21
CA THR A 72 -14.26 11.51 12.85
C THR A 72 -14.27 10.38 11.83
N VAL A 73 -15.23 10.42 10.90
CA VAL A 73 -15.40 9.41 9.83
C VAL A 73 -15.70 10.11 8.51
N PHE A 74 -14.92 9.79 7.48
CA PHE A 74 -15.21 10.18 6.10
C PHE A 74 -15.45 8.92 5.26
N PHE A 75 -16.48 8.97 4.42
CA PHE A 75 -16.79 7.92 3.47
C PHE A 75 -16.88 8.50 2.06
N CYS A 76 -16.54 7.68 1.07
CA CYS A 76 -16.77 7.95 -0.33
C CYS A 76 -17.65 6.85 -0.91
N HIS A 77 -18.63 7.23 -1.72
CA HIS A 77 -19.41 6.30 -2.54
C HIS A 77 -18.82 6.30 -3.94
N PHE A 78 -18.33 5.15 -4.39
CA PHE A 78 -17.72 4.94 -5.70
C PHE A 78 -18.69 4.25 -6.65
N TRP A 79 -18.75 4.70 -7.90
CA TRP A 79 -19.49 4.08 -9.00
C TRP A 79 -18.55 3.84 -10.18
N TRP A 80 -18.53 2.60 -10.69
CA TRP A 80 -17.76 2.23 -11.86
C TRP A 80 -18.47 1.14 -12.66
N GLY A 81 -19.03 1.51 -13.81
CA GLY A 81 -19.84 0.61 -14.65
C GLY A 81 -21.06 0.08 -13.89
N LYS A 82 -21.08 -1.23 -13.63
CA LYS A 82 -22.15 -1.89 -12.84
C LYS A 82 -21.81 -2.07 -11.36
N LYS A 83 -20.63 -1.62 -10.92
CA LYS A 83 -20.17 -1.72 -9.53
C LYS A 83 -20.48 -0.41 -8.81
N ASP A 84 -21.00 -0.52 -7.59
CA ASP A 84 -21.13 0.59 -6.65
C ASP A 84 -20.74 0.13 -5.24
N ILE A 85 -20.02 0.98 -4.50
CA ILE A 85 -19.60 0.66 -3.13
C ILE A 85 -19.41 1.92 -2.30
N ARG A 86 -19.92 1.90 -1.06
CA ARG A 86 -19.57 2.87 -0.03
C ARG A 86 -18.35 2.38 0.74
N PHE A 87 -17.36 3.23 0.86
CA PHE A 87 -16.07 2.90 1.42
C PHE A 87 -15.61 3.99 2.38
N GLU A 88 -15.19 3.62 3.59
CA GLU A 88 -14.68 4.56 4.59
C GLU A 88 -13.23 4.91 4.28
N VAL A 89 -13.01 6.10 3.71
CA VAL A 89 -11.67 6.61 3.40
C VAL A 89 -10.97 7.17 4.64
N TYR A 90 -11.71 7.44 5.71
CA TYR A 90 -11.14 7.77 7.01
C TYR A 90 -12.05 7.32 8.14
N ARG A 91 -11.43 6.73 9.17
CA ARG A 91 -12.03 6.49 10.48
C ARG A 91 -10.89 6.52 11.50
N GLU A 92 -11.12 7.12 12.67
CA GLU A 92 -10.10 7.21 13.74
C GLU A 92 -9.51 5.84 14.10
N THR A 93 -10.36 4.81 14.24
CA THR A 93 -9.92 3.44 14.53
C THR A 93 -9.62 2.61 13.27
N GLY A 94 -9.77 3.19 12.08
CA GLY A 94 -9.52 2.52 10.80
C GLY A 94 -8.05 2.64 10.38
N ALA A 95 -7.71 2.04 9.24
CA ALA A 95 -6.35 2.02 8.72
C ALA A 95 -5.73 3.43 8.63
N CYS A 96 -6.45 4.40 8.05
CA CYS A 96 -5.93 5.77 7.99
C CYS A 96 -5.79 6.41 9.37
N GLY A 97 -6.79 6.30 10.27
CA GLY A 97 -6.73 6.94 11.58
C GLY A 97 -5.67 6.35 12.50
N HIS A 98 -5.54 5.02 12.56
CA HIS A 98 -4.54 4.32 13.37
C HIS A 98 -3.11 4.72 12.97
N GLU A 99 -2.82 4.69 11.68
CA GLU A 99 -1.46 4.94 11.17
C GLU A 99 -1.10 6.44 11.16
N THR A 100 -2.07 7.33 10.93
CA THR A 100 -1.84 8.79 11.04
C THR A 100 -1.83 9.31 12.48
N GLY A 101 -2.40 8.54 13.42
CA GLY A 101 -2.36 8.83 14.85
C GLY A 101 -1.01 8.50 15.50
N GLY A 102 -0.29 7.50 14.97
CA GLY A 102 1.05 7.10 15.43
C GLY A 102 2.21 7.70 14.64
N SER A 103 1.98 8.16 13.41
CA SER A 103 3.00 8.78 12.56
C SER A 103 2.93 10.32 12.59
N ASN A 104 4.09 10.98 12.54
CA ASN A 104 4.17 12.46 12.47
C ASN A 104 3.66 13.05 11.14
N LYS A 105 3.20 12.22 10.19
CA LYS A 105 2.96 12.64 8.81
C LYS A 105 1.53 13.08 8.53
N GLY A 106 0.53 12.56 9.24
CA GLY A 106 -0.86 12.99 9.06
C GLY A 106 -1.39 12.85 7.62
N ILE A 107 -0.88 11.90 6.84
CA ILE A 107 -1.26 11.73 5.42
C ILE A 107 -1.61 10.27 5.17
N CYS A 108 -2.66 10.02 4.40
CA CYS A 108 -2.94 8.71 3.85
C CYS A 108 -3.53 8.78 2.43
N TYR A 109 -3.31 7.73 1.66
CA TYR A 109 -3.70 7.59 0.28
C TYR A 109 -4.58 6.38 0.07
N TRP A 110 -5.65 6.57 -0.69
CA TRP A 110 -6.46 5.52 -1.26
C TRP A 110 -6.33 5.55 -2.76
N LEU A 111 -5.92 4.43 -3.34
CA LEU A 111 -5.93 4.24 -4.77
C LEU A 111 -7.05 3.26 -5.14
N VAL A 112 -7.86 3.66 -6.11
CA VAL A 112 -8.98 2.87 -6.62
C VAL A 112 -8.58 2.16 -7.92
N LYS A 113 -8.69 0.84 -7.98
CA LYS A 113 -8.49 0.06 -9.21
C LYS A 113 -9.70 -0.80 -9.51
N GLU A 114 -9.66 -1.46 -10.66
CA GLU A 114 -10.70 -2.39 -11.11
C GLU A 114 -10.97 -3.55 -10.12
N ASP A 115 -9.94 -3.93 -9.35
CA ASP A 115 -9.92 -5.06 -8.41
C ASP A 115 -10.07 -4.67 -6.93
N GLY A 116 -10.00 -3.38 -6.57
CA GLY A 116 -10.21 -2.95 -5.18
C GLY A 116 -9.62 -1.59 -4.80
N PHE A 117 -9.56 -1.36 -3.48
CA PHE A 117 -8.99 -0.16 -2.85
C PHE A 117 -7.65 -0.47 -2.20
N TYR A 118 -6.67 0.42 -2.38
CA TYR A 118 -5.29 0.25 -1.94
C TYR A 118 -4.89 1.41 -1.03
N PHE A 119 -4.26 1.14 0.11
CA PHE A 119 -4.05 2.11 1.19
C PHE A 119 -2.57 2.40 1.46
N ALA A 120 -2.07 3.63 1.41
CA ALA A 120 -0.67 3.93 1.75
C ALA A 120 -0.51 5.16 2.64
N ILE A 121 0.58 5.23 3.42
CA ILE A 121 0.84 6.26 4.46
C ILE A 121 2.02 7.20 4.15
N ASN A 122 2.50 7.20 2.91
CA ASN A 122 3.65 8.00 2.46
C ASN A 122 3.26 8.98 1.35
N ASP A 123 3.98 10.09 1.21
CA ASP A 123 3.76 11.11 0.18
C ASP A 123 3.78 10.50 -1.24
N ASN A 124 2.69 10.71 -1.97
CA ASN A 124 2.47 10.34 -3.37
C ASN A 124 2.85 8.88 -3.73
N PRO A 125 2.16 7.86 -3.17
CA PRO A 125 2.41 6.47 -3.49
C PRO A 125 1.69 6.14 -4.81
N PRO A 126 2.42 5.76 -5.87
CA PRO A 126 1.81 5.44 -7.15
C PRO A 126 0.87 4.23 -7.03
N PRO A 127 -0.02 4.02 -8.02
CA PRO A 127 -0.92 2.87 -8.09
C PRO A 127 -0.28 1.48 -7.87
N SER A 128 1.04 1.40 -7.96
CA SER A 128 1.88 0.23 -7.74
C SER A 128 2.28 -0.05 -6.28
N ALA A 129 1.76 0.70 -5.31
CA ALA A 129 2.19 0.61 -3.90
C ALA A 129 1.81 -0.68 -3.14
N PHE A 130 1.09 -1.63 -3.76
CA PHE A 130 0.93 -3.00 -3.23
C PHE A 130 1.12 -4.02 -4.34
N VAL A 131 2.38 -4.19 -4.72
CA VAL A 131 2.79 -5.16 -5.73
C VAL A 131 4.04 -5.88 -5.22
N ARG A 132 3.91 -7.18 -5.00
CA ARG A 132 5.07 -8.07 -4.93
C ARG A 132 5.38 -8.43 -6.35
N LYS A 133 6.53 -8.01 -6.87
CA LYS A 133 6.84 -8.09 -8.30
C LYS A 133 8.03 -9.01 -8.50
N PHE A 134 7.84 -10.10 -9.24
CA PHE A 134 8.92 -10.93 -9.78
C PHE A 134 9.10 -10.55 -11.23
N VAL A 135 10.31 -10.15 -11.61
CA VAL A 135 10.66 -9.89 -13.01
C VAL A 135 11.68 -10.93 -13.44
N ASP A 136 11.41 -11.61 -14.55
CA ASP A 136 12.41 -12.43 -15.22
C ASP A 136 13.37 -11.54 -16.04
N GLY A 137 14.62 -11.42 -15.59
CA GLY A 137 15.67 -10.67 -16.27
C GLY A 137 16.60 -11.52 -17.14
N ILE A 138 16.24 -12.77 -17.44
CA ILE A 138 17.10 -13.70 -18.19
C ILE A 138 16.88 -13.50 -19.70
N GLU A 139 17.81 -12.81 -20.38
CA GLU A 139 17.70 -12.47 -21.81
C GLU A 139 17.61 -13.69 -22.74
N LYS A 140 18.18 -14.83 -22.35
CA LYS A 140 18.00 -16.14 -23.01
C LYS A 140 17.30 -17.11 -22.06
N ASN A 141 15.99 -16.92 -21.89
CA ASN A 141 15.12 -17.78 -21.11
C ASN A 141 14.86 -19.15 -21.81
N ASP A 142 15.94 -19.86 -22.18
CA ASP A 142 15.95 -21.18 -22.79
C ASP A 142 16.94 -22.10 -22.04
N PRO A 143 16.46 -23.10 -21.27
CA PRO A 143 15.05 -23.47 -21.07
C PRO A 143 14.28 -22.44 -20.23
N PRO A 144 12.94 -22.41 -20.30
CA PRO A 144 12.14 -21.45 -19.55
C PRO A 144 12.26 -21.66 -18.04
N ILE A 145 12.46 -20.57 -17.30
CA ILE A 145 12.29 -20.56 -15.85
C ILE A 145 10.84 -20.87 -15.50
N LYS A 146 10.65 -21.59 -14.41
CA LYS A 146 9.35 -21.74 -13.76
C LYS A 146 9.51 -21.59 -12.26
N PHE A 147 8.44 -21.24 -11.57
CA PHE A 147 8.46 -21.22 -10.12
C PHE A 147 7.09 -21.53 -9.52
N HIS A 148 7.10 -21.97 -8.27
CA HIS A 148 5.91 -22.26 -7.48
C HIS A 148 6.02 -21.46 -6.19
N CYS A 149 4.93 -20.85 -5.75
CA CYS A 149 4.91 -20.07 -4.52
C CYS A 149 3.72 -20.48 -3.65
N ALA A 150 3.94 -20.57 -2.33
CA ALA A 150 2.89 -20.89 -1.38
C ALA A 150 3.14 -20.31 0.02
N SER A 151 2.07 -20.12 0.78
CA SER A 151 2.05 -19.71 2.19
C SER A 151 0.92 -20.41 2.93
N GLY A 152 1.24 -21.39 3.78
CA GLY A 152 0.24 -22.12 4.55
C GLY A 152 -0.81 -22.80 3.65
N ASN A 153 -2.05 -22.31 3.68
CA ASN A 153 -3.16 -22.82 2.85
C ASN A 153 -3.31 -22.06 1.51
N ASP A 154 -2.52 -21.03 1.28
CA ASP A 154 -2.54 -20.22 0.07
C ASP A 154 -1.49 -20.75 -0.91
N ASP A 155 -1.94 -21.52 -1.89
CA ASP A 155 -1.12 -22.01 -3.00
C ASP A 155 -1.34 -21.10 -4.23
N LEU A 156 -0.28 -20.47 -4.71
CA LEU A 156 -0.33 -19.57 -5.86
C LEU A 156 -0.18 -20.32 -7.19
N GLY A 157 0.20 -21.60 -7.15
CA GLY A 157 0.40 -22.44 -8.31
C GLY A 157 1.77 -22.29 -8.95
N ILE A 158 1.94 -22.98 -10.08
CA ILE A 158 3.17 -22.99 -10.88
C ILE A 158 3.05 -21.94 -11.98
N HIS A 159 4.09 -21.11 -12.13
CA HIS A 159 4.18 -20.05 -13.12
C HIS A 159 5.35 -20.28 -14.07
N TYR A 160 5.19 -19.82 -15.32
CA TYR A 160 6.15 -19.95 -16.41
C TYR A 160 6.38 -18.58 -17.05
N PRO A 161 7.09 -17.65 -16.37
CA PRO A 161 7.28 -16.31 -16.90
C PRO A 161 8.20 -16.34 -18.13
N LYS A 162 7.92 -15.45 -19.09
CA LYS A 162 8.81 -15.09 -20.19
C LYS A 162 9.74 -13.96 -19.75
N PHE A 163 10.75 -13.69 -20.57
CA PHE A 163 11.61 -12.53 -20.37
C PHE A 163 10.81 -11.23 -20.20
N ASN A 164 11.11 -10.49 -19.13
CA ASN A 164 10.42 -9.29 -18.66
C ASN A 164 8.96 -9.48 -18.24
N ASP A 165 8.42 -10.71 -18.20
CA ASP A 165 7.11 -10.93 -17.58
C ASP A 165 7.21 -10.57 -16.10
N ASP A 166 6.18 -9.87 -15.63
CA ASP A 166 5.99 -9.58 -14.22
C ASP A 166 4.96 -10.54 -13.62
N PHE A 167 5.40 -11.31 -12.62
CA PHE A 167 4.46 -12.02 -11.76
C PHE A 167 4.23 -11.23 -10.49
N HIS A 168 2.95 -11.07 -10.15
CA HIS A 168 2.58 -10.44 -8.90
C HIS A 168 1.42 -11.16 -8.22
N PHE A 169 1.46 -11.17 -6.89
CA PHE A 169 0.41 -11.71 -6.06
C PHE A 169 0.19 -10.82 -4.84
N LYS A 170 -1.03 -10.89 -4.29
CA LYS A 170 -1.48 -10.08 -3.16
C LYS A 170 -2.17 -10.99 -2.14
N PHE A 171 -2.05 -10.64 -0.87
CA PHE A 171 -2.73 -11.31 0.24
C PHE A 171 -3.01 -10.28 1.34
N GLY A 172 -4.01 -10.55 2.18
CA GLY A 172 -4.34 -9.70 3.32
C GLY A 172 -3.36 -9.92 4.48
N PHE A 173 -3.04 -8.85 5.21
CA PHE A 173 -2.19 -8.95 6.41
C PHE A 173 -2.90 -9.73 7.52
N ASN A 174 -2.19 -10.67 8.15
CA ASN A 174 -2.72 -11.45 9.26
C ASN A 174 -2.24 -10.87 10.59
N LEU A 175 -3.14 -10.24 11.35
CA LEU A 175 -2.81 -9.61 12.64
C LEU A 175 -2.46 -10.60 13.76
N LEU A 176 -2.73 -11.89 13.58
CA LEU A 176 -2.61 -12.90 14.63
C LEU A 176 -1.48 -13.90 14.37
N ARG A 177 -0.95 -13.96 13.13
CA ARG A 177 0.07 -14.92 12.73
C ARG A 177 0.99 -14.31 11.70
N GLU A 178 2.26 -14.66 11.80
CA GLU A 178 3.26 -14.31 10.82
C GLU A 178 2.92 -14.92 9.45
N THR A 179 2.95 -14.10 8.42
CA THR A 179 2.76 -14.49 7.03
C THR A 179 4.10 -14.74 6.37
N VAL A 180 4.24 -15.90 5.72
CA VAL A 180 5.49 -16.34 5.09
C VAL A 180 5.19 -16.99 3.75
N PHE A 181 5.73 -16.42 2.67
CA PHE A 181 5.67 -17.03 1.34
C PHE A 181 7.02 -17.61 0.97
N PHE A 182 7.01 -18.89 0.63
CA PHE A 182 8.14 -19.58 0.03
C PHE A 182 7.91 -19.68 -1.47
N CYS A 183 8.98 -19.50 -2.24
CA CYS A 183 8.96 -19.86 -3.65
C CYS A 183 10.10 -20.82 -3.97
N HIS A 184 9.81 -21.78 -4.84
CA HIS A 184 10.77 -22.67 -5.46
C HIS A 184 10.90 -22.28 -6.93
N PHE A 185 12.11 -21.92 -7.35
CA PHE A 185 12.45 -21.55 -8.72
C PHE A 185 13.24 -22.68 -9.37
N TRP A 186 12.95 -22.97 -10.64
CA TRP A 186 13.67 -23.95 -11.45
C TRP A 186 14.09 -23.32 -12.77
N TRP A 187 15.35 -23.53 -13.14
CA TRP A 187 15.88 -23.10 -14.44
C TRP A 187 16.96 -24.07 -14.95
N GLY A 188 16.58 -24.89 -15.93
CA GLY A 188 17.47 -25.95 -16.44
C GLY A 188 17.83 -26.96 -15.33
N THR A 189 19.11 -27.02 -14.97
CA THR A 189 19.63 -27.86 -13.86
C THR A 189 19.78 -27.10 -12.54
N LYS A 190 19.40 -25.82 -12.49
CA LYS A 190 19.44 -24.97 -11.30
C LYS A 190 18.10 -24.98 -10.60
N ASP A 191 18.10 -24.96 -9.27
CA ASP A 191 16.91 -24.76 -8.45
C ASP A 191 17.23 -24.00 -7.17
N ALA A 192 16.33 -23.12 -6.75
CA ALA A 192 16.49 -22.35 -5.52
C ALA A 192 15.17 -22.27 -4.77
N VAL A 193 15.21 -22.45 -3.45
CA VAL A 193 14.06 -22.34 -2.55
C VAL A 193 14.37 -21.36 -1.44
N PHE A 194 13.55 -20.33 -1.31
CA PHE A 194 13.68 -19.37 -0.23
C PHE A 194 12.38 -18.64 0.07
N GLU A 195 12.40 -17.94 1.20
CA GLU A 195 11.34 -17.04 1.64
C GLU A 195 11.40 -15.76 0.81
N VAL A 196 10.47 -15.63 -0.11
CA VAL A 196 10.31 -14.39 -0.88
C VAL A 196 9.62 -13.30 -0.07
N TYR A 197 8.97 -13.70 1.03
CA TYR A 197 8.38 -12.82 2.02
C TYR A 197 8.27 -13.46 3.39
N ARG A 198 8.53 -12.64 4.41
CA ARG A 198 8.22 -12.91 5.82
C ARG A 198 7.95 -11.59 6.52
N ASP A 199 6.90 -11.49 7.34
CA ASP A 199 6.61 -10.26 8.09
C ASP A 199 7.80 -9.79 8.94
N SER A 200 8.49 -10.71 9.64
CA SER A 200 9.66 -10.37 10.45
C SER A 200 11.01 -10.42 9.71
N GLY A 201 11.02 -10.74 8.41
CA GLY A 201 12.23 -11.10 7.68
C GLY A 201 12.35 -10.43 6.31
N ASN A 202 12.67 -11.21 5.28
CA ASN A 202 12.83 -10.74 3.92
C ASN A 202 11.59 -9.97 3.46
N CYS A 203 11.82 -8.77 2.91
CA CYS A 203 10.80 -7.77 2.60
C CYS A 203 10.00 -7.23 3.80
N GLY A 204 9.89 -7.96 4.91
CA GLY A 204 9.32 -7.46 6.16
C GLY A 204 10.14 -6.34 6.79
N ALA A 205 11.04 -6.75 7.68
CA ALA A 205 11.97 -5.87 8.41
C ALA A 205 12.97 -5.13 7.49
N GLU A 206 13.06 -5.51 6.22
CA GLU A 206 13.90 -4.86 5.21
C GLU A 206 13.23 -3.68 4.48
N GLY A 207 12.10 -3.19 5.02
CA GLY A 207 11.42 -1.96 4.57
C GLY A 207 10.32 -2.16 3.53
N GLY A 208 10.03 -3.40 3.15
CA GLY A 208 8.90 -3.70 2.26
C GLY A 208 7.55 -3.74 2.97
N LEU A 209 7.52 -3.85 4.30
CA LEU A 209 6.31 -3.52 5.09
C LEU A 209 6.02 -2.02 5.07
N ASP A 210 7.06 -1.19 5.20
CA ASP A 210 6.92 0.28 5.16
C ASP A 210 6.52 0.79 3.78
N SER A 211 6.97 0.12 2.71
CA SER A 211 6.67 0.50 1.32
C SER A 211 5.50 -0.27 0.70
N GLY A 212 5.07 -1.38 1.30
CA GLY A 212 4.12 -2.32 0.70
C GLY A 212 4.66 -3.11 -0.50
N ILE A 213 5.97 -3.02 -0.78
CA ILE A 213 6.58 -3.55 -2.01
C ILE A 213 7.70 -4.53 -1.68
N CYS A 214 7.62 -5.70 -2.31
CA CYS A 214 8.71 -6.67 -2.39
C CYS A 214 9.07 -6.89 -3.86
N TYR A 215 10.12 -6.23 -4.34
CA TYR A 215 10.60 -6.44 -5.70
C TYR A 215 11.70 -7.50 -5.73
N TRP A 216 11.53 -8.51 -6.56
CA TRP A 216 12.48 -9.56 -6.84
C TRP A 216 12.83 -9.58 -8.33
N LEU A 217 14.10 -9.45 -8.67
CA LEU A 217 14.61 -9.64 -10.03
C LEU A 217 15.43 -10.93 -10.08
N ILE A 218 15.05 -11.78 -11.03
CA ILE A 218 15.73 -13.05 -11.28
C ILE A 218 16.73 -12.83 -12.41
N LYS A 219 17.99 -13.22 -12.18
CA LYS A 219 19.07 -13.15 -13.14
C LYS A 219 19.77 -14.51 -13.26
N GLU A 220 20.63 -14.64 -14.26
CA GLU A 220 21.40 -15.87 -14.49
C GLU A 220 22.27 -16.28 -13.29
N ASP A 221 22.69 -15.31 -12.48
CA ASP A 221 23.58 -15.46 -11.34
C ASP A 221 22.86 -15.44 -9.98
N GLY A 222 21.56 -15.15 -9.93
CA GLY A 222 20.78 -15.25 -8.70
C GLY A 222 19.60 -14.28 -8.60
N PHE A 223 19.21 -14.01 -7.35
CA PHE A 223 17.97 -13.31 -7.02
C PHE A 223 18.28 -12.01 -6.29
N TYR A 224 17.73 -10.91 -6.81
CA TYR A 224 17.98 -9.55 -6.34
C TYR A 224 16.72 -8.96 -5.74
N PHE A 225 16.86 -8.32 -4.59
CA PHE A 225 15.76 -7.73 -3.83
C PHE A 225 15.82 -6.20 -3.82
N SER A 226 14.66 -5.56 -3.78
CA SER A 226 14.50 -4.17 -3.37
C SER A 226 13.12 -3.94 -2.72
N PRO A 227 13.03 -3.08 -1.69
CA PRO A 227 11.75 -2.64 -1.14
C PRO A 227 11.08 -1.54 -1.99
N LYS A 228 11.64 -1.17 -3.15
CA LYS A 228 11.07 -0.14 -4.04
C LYS A 228 10.43 -0.74 -5.28
N TYR A 229 9.45 -0.03 -5.83
CA TYR A 229 8.82 -0.40 -7.10
C TYR A 229 9.72 -0.01 -8.27
N ASN A 230 10.02 -0.96 -9.15
CA ASN A 230 10.92 -0.79 -10.30
C ASN A 230 12.24 -0.07 -9.94
N PRO A 231 13.03 -0.65 -9.03
CA PRO A 231 14.25 -0.02 -8.54
C PRO A 231 15.29 0.13 -9.68
N PRO A 232 16.12 1.19 -9.65
CA PRO A 232 17.30 1.24 -10.51
C PRO A 232 18.27 0.12 -10.13
N ALA A 233 19.12 -0.30 -11.09
CA ALA A 233 20.07 -1.40 -10.88
C ALA A 233 21.01 -1.22 -9.67
N SER A 234 21.31 0.02 -9.30
CA SER A 234 22.14 0.38 -8.15
C SER A 234 21.50 0.05 -6.79
N GLU A 235 20.18 -0.12 -6.75
CA GLU A 235 19.41 -0.38 -5.53
C GLU A 235 18.95 -1.84 -5.42
N LEU A 236 19.40 -2.69 -6.34
CA LEU A 236 19.14 -4.12 -6.32
C LEU A 236 20.24 -4.84 -5.55
N ILE A 237 19.84 -5.52 -4.47
CA ILE A 237 20.75 -6.24 -3.59
C ILE A 237 20.62 -7.73 -3.89
N ARG A 238 21.69 -8.39 -4.31
CA ARG A 238 21.70 -9.85 -4.48
C ARG A 238 21.53 -10.51 -3.11
N LYS A 239 20.45 -11.27 -2.94
CA LYS A 239 20.14 -11.99 -1.69
C LYS A 239 20.48 -13.47 -1.80
N TYR A 240 20.21 -14.08 -2.95
CA TYR A 240 20.36 -15.51 -3.15
C TYR A 240 21.08 -15.82 -4.45
N GLY A 241 21.79 -16.94 -4.47
CA GLY A 241 22.21 -17.60 -5.69
C GLY A 241 21.19 -18.65 -6.12
N TRP A 242 21.42 -19.19 -7.31
CA TRP A 242 20.87 -20.48 -7.70
C TRP A 242 21.48 -21.60 -6.85
#